data_AF-A0A062V779-F1
#
_entry.id   AF-A0A062V779-F1
#
_cell.length_a   1.000
_cell.length_b   1.000
_cell.length_c   1.000
_cell.angle_alpha   90.00
_cell.angle_beta   90.00
_cell.angle_gamma   90.00
#
_symmetry.space_group_name_H-M   'P 1'
#
loop_
_entity.id
_entity.type
_entity.pdbx_description
1 polymer ?
#
loop_
_entity_poly.entity_id
_entity_poly.type
_entity_poly.pdbx_seq_one_letter_code
_entity_poly.pdbx_strand_id
1 'polypeptide(L)'
;MDNNDLIIRDWLAQIGASHKTKKLYTFGLEKYTGHVGKTAAELIEEAEDEITRGILMRKRSIRRYLISFREHLNEEGDSPNSVNAYMAAVKSFYKTNEIDLPNLKEKVARALEENGSRSQLDIEDVRKLINHCKSLRNKAIIYTIISSGLGGNEVRNLKIKHIKNKDGNGIATLQLTRQKVNYEFTTFLSPEAVDAIKEYLDFRNKSLKLAVKGDDDWLFVSEDGVKFTEHAFVKVFREIGIEAGYGNGHGLFGLARAHNLRKFFNSQLLNNGADIFFTDYLMGHKIDSMHETYFKADPKKLKERYMKYLPFLTIEKTEARVLESDAYNRLQADNAQLRLELEKTQKRMDEISADLDSRRGVDEKLDSVLADPTVQQILLKKMRELSYRA
;
A
#
# COMPACT_ATOMS: atom_id res chain seq x y z
N MET A 1 27.66 -3.73 -33.99
CA MET A 1 27.08 -3.07 -32.80
C MET A 1 28.14 -2.12 -32.30
N ASP A 2 27.80 -0.85 -32.15
CA ASP A 2 28.72 0.16 -31.61
C ASP A 2 29.10 -0.22 -30.17
N ASN A 3 30.34 0.08 -29.75
CA ASN A 3 30.84 -0.20 -28.40
C ASN A 3 29.94 0.47 -27.34
N ASN A 4 29.45 1.67 -27.66
CA ASN A 4 28.50 2.41 -26.84
C ASN A 4 27.18 1.64 -26.60
N ASP A 5 26.62 1.03 -27.65
CA ASP A 5 25.38 0.25 -27.56
C ASP A 5 25.57 -1.03 -26.72
N LEU A 6 26.75 -1.65 -26.80
CA LEU A 6 27.07 -2.85 -26.02
C LEU A 6 27.09 -2.55 -24.53
N ILE A 7 27.79 -1.49 -24.10
CA ILE A 7 27.88 -1.09 -22.69
C ILE A 7 26.50 -0.79 -22.12
N ILE A 8 25.66 -0.05 -22.86
CA ILE A 8 24.30 0.29 -22.41
C ILE A 8 23.43 -0.97 -22.29
N ARG A 9 23.52 -1.88 -23.26
CA ARG A 9 22.75 -3.13 -23.25
C ARG A 9 23.15 -4.03 -22.09
N ASP A 10 24.46 -4.18 -21.86
CA ASP A 10 25.00 -5.07 -20.83
C ASP A 10 24.69 -4.51 -19.42
N TRP A 11 24.82 -3.19 -19.22
CA TRP A 11 24.35 -2.51 -18.01
C TRP A 11 22.88 -2.81 -17.70
N LEU A 12 21.98 -2.59 -18.67
CA LEU A 12 20.55 -2.79 -18.50
C LEU A 12 20.17 -4.26 -18.27
N ALA A 13 20.96 -5.19 -18.82
CA ALA A 13 20.80 -6.62 -18.59
C ALA A 13 21.23 -7.02 -17.17
N GLN A 14 22.38 -6.52 -16.70
CA GLN A 14 22.94 -6.85 -15.39
C GLN A 14 22.04 -6.38 -14.24
N ILE A 15 21.39 -5.22 -14.38
CA ILE A 15 20.43 -4.74 -13.38
C ILE A 15 19.05 -5.41 -13.46
N GLY A 16 18.82 -6.33 -14.41
CA GLY A 16 17.54 -7.00 -14.60
C GLY A 16 16.39 -6.03 -14.92
N ALA A 17 16.67 -4.94 -15.64
CA ALA A 17 15.70 -3.86 -15.84
C ALA A 17 14.45 -4.33 -16.59
N SER A 18 13.27 -4.00 -16.06
CA SER A 18 12.00 -4.16 -16.77
C SER A 18 11.97 -3.29 -18.05
N HIS A 19 11.10 -3.60 -19.01
CA HIS A 19 10.97 -2.80 -20.25
C HIS A 19 10.76 -1.30 -19.99
N LYS A 20 9.95 -0.96 -18.99
CA LYS A 20 9.73 0.44 -18.58
C LYS A 20 10.98 1.06 -17.97
N THR A 21 11.68 0.31 -17.13
CA THR A 21 12.95 0.73 -16.52
C THR A 21 14.01 0.97 -17.60
N LYS A 22 14.13 0.07 -18.57
CA LYS A 22 15.04 0.23 -19.72
C LYS A 22 14.79 1.55 -20.44
N LYS A 23 13.55 1.82 -20.85
CA LYS A 23 13.19 3.09 -21.50
C LYS A 23 13.57 4.32 -20.66
N LEU A 24 13.21 4.32 -19.37
CA LEU A 24 13.49 5.43 -18.46
C LEU A 24 15.00 5.64 -18.25
N TYR A 25 15.74 4.55 -18.06
CA TYR A 25 17.17 4.58 -17.76
C TYR A 25 18.00 4.92 -19.00
N THR A 26 17.64 4.40 -20.16
CA THR A 26 18.22 4.81 -21.45
C THR A 26 17.99 6.30 -21.69
N PHE A 27 16.76 6.79 -21.53
CA PHE A 27 16.47 8.22 -21.70
C PHE A 27 17.22 9.12 -20.70
N GLY A 28 17.29 8.69 -19.43
CA GLY A 28 18.07 9.40 -18.41
C GLY A 28 19.56 9.44 -18.73
N LEU A 29 20.11 8.35 -19.27
CA LEU A 29 21.50 8.28 -19.72
C LEU A 29 21.73 9.13 -20.98
N GLU A 30 20.82 9.11 -21.95
CA GLU A 30 20.88 9.95 -23.17
C GLU A 30 20.92 11.44 -22.82
N LYS A 31 20.05 11.88 -21.90
CA LYS A 31 20.09 13.25 -21.37
C LYS A 31 21.44 13.57 -20.72
N TYR A 32 21.99 12.63 -19.97
CA TYR A 32 23.28 12.82 -19.29
C TYR A 32 24.45 12.90 -20.28
N THR A 33 24.53 11.98 -21.23
CA THR A 33 25.55 11.97 -22.29
C THR A 33 25.47 13.22 -23.15
N GLY A 34 24.25 13.68 -23.46
CA GLY A 34 24.02 14.94 -24.19
C GLY A 34 24.48 16.17 -23.40
N HIS A 35 24.23 16.22 -22.09
CA HIS A 35 24.67 17.31 -21.22
C HIS A 35 26.19 17.35 -21.04
N VAL A 36 26.83 16.19 -20.87
CA VAL A 36 28.29 16.11 -20.70
C VAL A 36 29.03 16.25 -22.04
N GLY A 37 28.37 15.96 -23.15
CA GLY A 37 28.97 15.95 -24.49
C GLY A 37 29.90 14.75 -24.71
N LYS A 38 29.61 13.62 -24.07
CA LYS A 38 30.38 12.37 -24.15
C LYS A 38 29.47 11.17 -24.30
N THR A 39 29.91 10.18 -25.07
CA THR A 39 29.28 8.87 -25.17
C THR A 39 29.37 8.10 -23.84
N ALA A 40 28.56 7.07 -23.68
CA ALA A 40 28.63 6.21 -22.50
C ALA A 40 30.01 5.54 -22.38
N ALA A 41 30.62 5.15 -23.50
CA ALA A 41 31.96 4.56 -23.51
C ALA A 41 33.04 5.54 -23.03
N GLU A 42 33.05 6.77 -23.55
CA GLU A 42 34.02 7.81 -23.16
C GLU A 42 33.91 8.20 -21.68
N LEU A 43 32.69 8.15 -21.11
CA LEU A 43 32.46 8.40 -19.68
C LEU A 43 33.08 7.33 -18.79
N ILE A 44 33.09 6.07 -19.24
CA ILE A 44 33.72 4.95 -18.53
C ILE A 44 35.24 5.03 -18.69
N GLU A 45 35.74 5.24 -19.90
CA GLU A 45 37.17 5.34 -20.19
C GLU A 45 37.83 6.47 -19.40
N GLU A 46 37.22 7.65 -19.34
CA GLU A 46 37.73 8.75 -18.51
C GLU A 46 37.73 8.39 -17.02
N ALA A 47 36.69 7.72 -16.53
CA ALA A 47 36.61 7.33 -15.13
C ALA A 47 37.72 6.33 -14.76
N GLU A 48 37.95 5.34 -15.61
CA GLU A 48 39.00 4.33 -15.46
C GLU A 48 40.41 4.94 -15.53
N ASP A 49 40.64 5.88 -16.45
CA ASP A 49 41.89 6.63 -16.53
C ASP A 49 42.14 7.47 -15.28
N GLU A 50 41.14 8.20 -14.78
CA GLU A 50 41.26 8.97 -13.53
C GLU A 50 41.52 8.07 -12.30
N ILE A 51 40.92 6.87 -12.26
CA ILE A 51 41.17 5.86 -11.22
C ILE A 51 42.61 5.35 -11.32
N THR A 52 43.05 4.98 -12.51
CA THR A 52 44.39 4.43 -12.78
C THR A 52 45.49 5.45 -12.45
N ARG A 53 45.24 6.73 -12.69
CA ARG A 53 46.13 7.84 -12.31
C ARG A 53 46.14 8.16 -10.81
N GLY A 54 45.34 7.45 -10.01
CA GLY A 54 45.25 7.68 -8.56
C GLY A 54 44.57 9.00 -8.19
N ILE A 55 43.73 9.55 -9.06
CA ILE A 55 43.02 10.80 -8.77
C ILE A 55 42.01 10.54 -7.64
N LEU A 56 42.14 11.32 -6.57
CA LEU A 56 41.23 11.29 -5.43
C LEU A 56 39.79 11.43 -5.91
N MET A 57 38.89 10.58 -5.41
CA MET A 57 37.47 10.54 -5.80
C MET A 57 36.78 11.92 -5.81
N ARG A 58 37.12 12.80 -4.86
CA ARG A 58 36.56 14.16 -4.79
C ARG A 58 36.98 15.10 -5.93
N LYS A 59 38.08 14.78 -6.62
CA LYS A 59 38.66 15.54 -7.74
C LYS A 59 38.32 14.98 -9.12
N ARG A 60 37.70 13.79 -9.17
CA ARG A 60 37.27 13.14 -10.42
C ARG A 60 36.20 13.94 -11.15
N SER A 61 36.20 13.86 -12.48
CA SER A 61 35.29 14.63 -13.33
C SER A 61 33.83 14.23 -13.15
N ILE A 62 33.55 12.97 -12.83
CA ILE A 62 32.21 12.45 -12.48
C ILE A 62 31.51 13.33 -11.45
N ARG A 63 32.21 13.80 -10.41
CA ARG A 63 31.60 14.64 -9.38
C ARG A 63 31.03 15.94 -9.97
N ARG A 64 31.80 16.59 -10.85
CA ARG A 64 31.37 17.82 -11.52
C ARG A 64 30.21 17.55 -12.47
N TYR A 65 30.27 16.47 -13.24
CA TYR A 65 29.21 16.08 -14.17
C TYR A 65 27.89 15.77 -13.48
N LEU A 66 27.90 15.03 -12.37
CA LEU A 66 26.67 14.73 -11.63
C LEU A 66 26.02 15.98 -11.01
N ILE A 67 26.83 16.96 -10.58
CA ILE A 67 26.34 18.23 -10.05
C ILE A 67 25.74 19.07 -11.18
N SER A 68 26.50 19.29 -12.25
CA SER A 68 26.04 20.12 -13.37
C SER A 68 24.84 19.52 -14.07
N PHE A 69 24.77 18.19 -14.20
CA PHE A 69 23.61 17.52 -14.77
C PHE A 69 22.36 17.72 -13.92
N ARG A 70 22.48 17.63 -12.58
CA ARG A 70 21.35 17.88 -11.69
C ARG A 70 20.87 19.34 -11.81
N GLU A 71 21.79 20.29 -11.92
CA GLU A 71 21.45 21.71 -12.13
C GLU A 71 20.71 21.91 -13.45
N HIS A 72 21.24 21.36 -14.53
CA HIS A 72 20.61 21.38 -15.85
C HIS A 72 19.18 20.82 -15.84
N LEU A 73 18.95 19.67 -15.21
CA LEU A 73 17.59 19.10 -15.11
C LEU A 73 16.63 20.03 -14.36
N ASN A 74 17.08 20.72 -13.30
CA ASN A 74 16.23 21.68 -12.60
C ASN A 74 15.96 22.94 -13.45
N GLU A 75 16.95 23.41 -14.21
CA GLU A 75 16.81 24.56 -15.12
C GLU A 75 15.86 24.25 -16.29
N GLU A 76 15.85 23.02 -16.79
CA GLU A 76 14.87 22.55 -17.79
C GLU A 76 13.44 22.43 -17.22
N GLY A 77 13.26 22.59 -15.90
CA GLY A 77 11.97 22.48 -15.24
C GLY A 77 11.47 21.03 -15.06
N ASP A 78 12.38 20.04 -15.08
CA ASP A 78 12.01 18.66 -14.77
C ASP A 78 11.47 18.55 -13.34
N SER A 79 10.42 17.74 -13.16
CA SER A 79 9.85 17.52 -11.83
C SER A 79 10.87 16.86 -10.89
N PRO A 80 10.79 17.08 -9.55
CA PRO A 80 11.71 16.46 -8.61
C PRO A 80 11.82 14.93 -8.73
N ASN A 81 10.71 14.26 -9.08
CA ASN A 81 10.70 12.81 -9.32
C ASN A 81 11.43 12.43 -10.62
N SER A 82 11.27 13.22 -11.69
CA SER A 82 12.00 13.03 -12.94
C SER A 82 13.50 13.20 -12.71
N VAL A 83 13.90 14.28 -12.02
CA VAL A 83 15.30 14.56 -11.66
C VAL A 83 15.90 13.38 -10.90
N ASN A 84 15.21 12.90 -9.86
CA ASN A 84 15.67 11.77 -9.05
C ASN A 84 15.78 10.47 -9.88
N ALA A 85 14.83 10.23 -10.79
CA ALA A 85 14.84 9.05 -11.65
C ALA A 85 16.00 9.05 -12.65
N TYR A 86 16.27 10.18 -13.31
CA TYR A 86 17.39 10.30 -14.23
C TYR A 86 18.73 10.24 -13.50
N MET A 87 18.85 10.90 -12.34
CA MET A 87 20.03 10.77 -11.48
C MET A 87 20.25 9.33 -11.01
N ALA A 88 19.19 8.59 -10.69
CA ALA A 88 19.29 7.17 -10.32
C ALA A 88 19.77 6.29 -11.49
N ALA A 89 19.31 6.58 -12.72
CA ALA A 89 19.79 5.90 -13.92
C ALA A 89 21.31 6.09 -14.11
N VAL A 90 21.78 7.34 -14.07
CA VAL A 90 23.22 7.65 -14.21
C VAL A 90 24.05 7.03 -13.08
N LYS A 91 23.58 7.10 -11.83
CA LYS A 91 24.24 6.44 -10.71
C LYS A 91 24.31 4.91 -10.91
N SER A 92 23.24 4.30 -11.42
CA SER A 92 23.20 2.87 -11.72
C SER A 92 24.18 2.49 -12.83
N PHE A 93 24.29 3.31 -13.88
CA PHE A 93 25.24 3.11 -14.98
C PHE A 93 26.68 3.03 -14.47
N TYR A 94 27.15 4.03 -13.72
CA TYR A 94 28.51 4.02 -13.18
C TYR A 94 28.76 2.85 -12.21
N LYS A 95 27.83 2.60 -11.28
CA LYS A 95 27.98 1.50 -10.31
C LYS A 95 28.04 0.12 -10.96
N THR A 96 27.31 -0.08 -12.05
CA THR A 96 27.30 -1.38 -12.76
C THR A 96 28.60 -1.62 -13.50
N ASN A 97 29.26 -0.55 -13.95
CA ASN A 97 30.62 -0.58 -14.50
C ASN A 97 31.69 -0.42 -13.40
N GLU A 98 31.38 -0.79 -12.15
CA GLU A 98 32.32 -0.84 -11.04
C GLU A 98 33.01 0.51 -10.69
N ILE A 99 32.41 1.63 -11.08
CA ILE A 99 32.92 2.96 -10.78
C ILE A 99 32.25 3.49 -9.50
N ASP A 100 33.06 3.60 -8.45
CA ASP A 100 32.63 4.19 -7.18
C ASP A 100 32.29 5.68 -7.32
N LEU A 101 31.13 6.05 -6.75
CA LEU A 101 30.59 7.39 -6.85
C LEU A 101 30.87 8.22 -5.60
N PRO A 102 31.15 9.53 -5.77
CA PRO A 102 31.30 10.43 -4.64
C PRO A 102 29.99 10.55 -3.86
N ASN A 103 30.09 10.71 -2.54
CA ASN A 103 28.93 11.03 -1.73
C ASN A 103 28.45 12.46 -2.07
N LEU A 104 27.36 12.53 -2.82
CA LEU A 104 26.64 13.76 -3.08
C LEU A 104 25.55 13.86 -2.01
N LYS A 105 25.61 14.91 -1.18
CA LYS A 105 24.51 15.21 -0.27
C LYS A 105 23.24 15.31 -1.11
N GLU A 106 22.34 14.37 -0.94
CA GLU A 106 21.04 14.46 -1.58
C GLU A 106 20.36 15.68 -0.96
N LYS A 107 20.19 16.76 -1.74
CA LYS A 107 19.14 17.71 -1.42
C LYS A 107 17.87 16.88 -1.47
N VAL A 108 17.36 16.51 -0.29
CA VAL A 108 15.99 16.04 -0.12
C VAL A 108 15.19 17.12 -0.81
N ALA A 109 14.55 16.78 -1.94
CA ALA A 109 13.61 17.68 -2.55
C ALA A 109 12.67 18.05 -1.41
N ARG A 110 12.65 19.33 -1.01
CA ARG A 110 11.65 19.85 -0.10
C ARG A 110 10.35 19.28 -0.65
N ALA A 111 9.65 18.49 0.17
CA ALA A 111 8.34 17.97 -0.20
C ALA A 111 7.63 19.15 -0.83
N LEU A 112 7.24 19.04 -2.11
CA LEU A 112 6.62 20.14 -2.86
C LEU A 112 5.68 20.83 -1.90
N GLU A 113 6.02 22.07 -1.53
CA GLU A 113 5.20 22.87 -0.62
C GLU A 113 3.77 22.76 -1.11
N GLU A 114 2.87 22.50 -0.16
CA GLU A 114 1.44 22.29 -0.27
C GLU A 114 0.83 23.03 -1.47
N ASN A 115 0.94 22.44 -2.66
CA ASN A 115 0.01 22.77 -3.72
C ASN A 115 -1.30 22.21 -3.17
N GLY A 116 -2.20 23.07 -2.72
CA GLY A 116 -3.51 22.78 -2.10
C GLY A 116 -4.47 21.93 -2.95
N SER A 117 -3.95 21.20 -3.94
CA SER A 117 -4.59 20.10 -4.61
C SER A 117 -4.71 18.91 -3.66
N ARG A 118 -5.96 18.64 -3.27
CA ARG A 118 -6.36 17.42 -2.57
C ARG A 118 -5.78 16.21 -3.31
N SER A 119 -4.87 15.47 -2.66
CA SER A 119 -4.19 14.33 -3.29
C SER A 119 -4.90 12.98 -3.08
N GLN A 120 -5.96 12.97 -2.26
CA GLN A 120 -6.75 11.79 -1.91
C GLN A 120 -8.24 12.04 -2.14
N LEU A 121 -8.94 11.01 -2.63
CA LEU A 121 -10.39 11.02 -2.77
C LEU A 121 -11.06 10.77 -1.42
N ASP A 122 -12.20 11.39 -1.15
CA ASP A 122 -13.15 10.92 -0.13
C ASP A 122 -14.32 10.14 -0.75
N ILE A 123 -15.27 9.74 0.11
CA ILE A 123 -16.44 8.97 -0.32
C ILE A 123 -17.35 9.77 -1.26
N GLU A 124 -17.42 11.09 -1.10
CA GLU A 124 -18.23 11.96 -1.96
C GLU A 124 -17.57 12.12 -3.33
N ASP A 125 -16.25 12.23 -3.38
CA ASP A 125 -15.50 12.25 -4.62
C ASP A 125 -15.73 10.95 -5.41
N VAL A 126 -15.67 9.79 -4.73
CA VAL A 126 -15.94 8.48 -5.34
C VAL A 126 -17.40 8.40 -5.83
N ARG A 127 -18.36 8.82 -5.01
CA ARG A 127 -19.79 8.90 -5.39
C ARG A 127 -19.98 9.77 -6.63
N LYS A 128 -19.33 10.93 -6.68
CA LYS A 128 -19.37 11.84 -7.83
C LYS A 128 -18.81 11.17 -9.08
N LEU A 129 -17.67 10.49 -9.00
CA LEU A 129 -17.08 9.75 -10.13
C LEU A 129 -18.02 8.66 -10.65
N ILE A 130 -18.68 7.92 -9.75
CA ILE A 130 -19.64 6.86 -10.10
C ILE A 130 -20.88 7.43 -10.77
N ASN A 131 -21.42 8.54 -10.25
CA ASN A 131 -22.62 9.18 -10.80
C ASN A 131 -22.40 9.78 -12.21
N HIS A 132 -21.16 10.18 -12.52
CA HIS A 132 -20.80 10.71 -13.84
C HIS A 132 -20.22 9.62 -14.77
N CYS A 133 -20.16 8.36 -14.34
CA CYS A 133 -19.81 7.24 -15.21
C CYS A 133 -20.98 6.86 -16.12
N LYS A 134 -20.89 7.21 -17.41
CA LYS A 134 -21.89 6.83 -18.42
C LYS A 134 -21.86 5.34 -18.80
N SER A 135 -20.72 4.67 -18.60
CA SER A 135 -20.52 3.26 -18.98
C SER A 135 -20.62 2.33 -17.77
N LEU A 136 -21.45 1.28 -17.90
CA LEU A 136 -21.55 0.19 -16.92
C LEU A 136 -20.19 -0.46 -16.63
N ARG A 137 -19.37 -0.62 -17.68
CA ARG A 137 -17.99 -1.10 -17.56
C ARG A 137 -17.16 -0.24 -16.63
N ASN A 138 -17.19 1.07 -16.84
CA ASN A 138 -16.36 2.02 -16.09
C ASN A 138 -16.83 2.11 -14.63
N LYS A 139 -18.15 2.09 -14.40
CA LYS A 139 -18.74 2.00 -13.06
C LYS A 139 -18.28 0.72 -12.34
N ALA A 140 -18.36 -0.44 -12.99
CA ALA A 140 -17.87 -1.71 -12.45
C ALA A 140 -16.37 -1.70 -12.14
N ILE A 141 -15.55 -1.05 -12.98
CA ILE A 141 -14.10 -0.87 -12.73
C ILE A 141 -13.86 -0.06 -11.44
N ILE A 142 -14.58 1.06 -11.24
CA ILE A 142 -14.42 1.87 -10.03
C ILE A 142 -14.79 1.07 -8.79
N TYR A 143 -15.98 0.44 -8.78
CA TYR A 143 -16.42 -0.39 -7.67
C TYR A 143 -15.43 -1.52 -7.37
N THR A 144 -14.88 -2.16 -8.40
CA THR A 144 -13.85 -3.18 -8.25
C THR A 144 -12.65 -2.64 -7.48
N ILE A 145 -12.12 -1.47 -7.85
CA ILE A 145 -10.91 -0.91 -7.23
C ILE A 145 -11.16 -0.50 -5.79
N ILE A 146 -12.24 0.25 -5.51
CA ILE A 146 -12.52 0.73 -4.15
C ILE A 146 -12.89 -0.39 -3.20
N SER A 147 -13.36 -1.52 -3.73
CA SER A 147 -13.75 -2.67 -2.93
C SER A 147 -12.58 -3.62 -2.61
N SER A 148 -11.66 -3.78 -3.55
CA SER A 148 -10.58 -4.78 -3.47
C SER A 148 -9.18 -4.19 -3.22
N GLY A 149 -9.01 -2.88 -3.37
CA GLY A 149 -7.71 -2.24 -3.33
C GLY A 149 -6.79 -2.60 -4.51
N LEU A 150 -7.30 -3.25 -5.58
CA LEU A 150 -6.49 -3.64 -6.73
C LEU A 150 -5.93 -2.44 -7.48
N GLY A 151 -4.70 -2.57 -7.99
CA GLY A 151 -4.09 -1.56 -8.85
C GLY A 151 -4.63 -1.65 -10.28
N GLY A 152 -4.41 -0.58 -11.05
CA GLY A 152 -4.87 -0.55 -12.45
C GLY A 152 -4.25 -1.62 -13.34
N ASN A 153 -3.08 -2.17 -12.99
CA ASN A 153 -2.54 -3.33 -13.72
C ASN A 153 -3.30 -4.60 -13.36
N GLU A 154 -3.53 -4.85 -12.08
CA GLU A 154 -4.25 -6.05 -11.62
C GLU A 154 -5.68 -6.08 -12.17
N VAL A 155 -6.42 -4.95 -12.14
CA VAL A 155 -7.79 -4.86 -12.67
C VAL A 155 -7.87 -5.17 -14.16
N ARG A 156 -6.95 -4.67 -14.98
CA ARG A 156 -6.90 -4.97 -16.43
C ARG A 156 -6.54 -6.42 -16.73
N ASN A 157 -5.98 -7.15 -15.76
CA ASN A 157 -5.61 -8.54 -15.89
C ASN A 157 -6.62 -9.48 -15.20
N LEU A 158 -7.71 -8.96 -14.63
CA LEU A 158 -8.78 -9.81 -14.12
C LEU A 158 -9.42 -10.60 -15.26
N LYS A 159 -9.80 -11.84 -14.95
CA LYS A 159 -10.45 -12.78 -15.84
C LYS A 159 -11.78 -13.23 -15.24
N ILE A 160 -12.66 -13.78 -16.06
CA ILE A 160 -13.97 -14.26 -15.64
C ILE A 160 -13.87 -15.28 -14.51
N LYS A 161 -12.89 -16.20 -14.56
CA LYS A 161 -12.67 -17.19 -13.48
C LYS A 161 -12.44 -16.60 -12.10
N HIS A 162 -11.86 -15.39 -12.00
CA HIS A 162 -11.51 -14.80 -10.70
C HIS A 162 -12.71 -14.32 -9.89
N ILE A 163 -13.86 -14.07 -10.54
CA ILE A 163 -15.08 -13.56 -9.88
C ILE A 163 -16.12 -14.63 -9.55
N LYS A 164 -15.84 -15.91 -9.89
CA LYS A 164 -16.80 -17.00 -9.73
C LYS A 164 -17.04 -17.41 -8.28
N ASN A 165 -16.07 -17.17 -7.40
CA ASN A 165 -16.15 -17.55 -5.99
C ASN A 165 -16.93 -16.50 -5.19
N LYS A 166 -18.25 -16.45 -5.40
CA LYS A 166 -19.19 -15.61 -4.66
C LYS A 166 -19.88 -16.42 -3.56
N ASP A 167 -19.94 -15.87 -2.35
CA ASP A 167 -20.68 -16.49 -1.26
C ASP A 167 -22.15 -16.02 -1.16
N GLY A 168 -22.87 -16.56 -0.16
CA GLY A 168 -24.26 -16.20 0.13
C GLY A 168 -24.48 -14.74 0.54
N ASN A 169 -23.43 -14.04 1.00
CA ASN A 169 -23.49 -12.62 1.37
C ASN A 169 -23.26 -11.70 0.16
N GLY A 170 -23.06 -12.27 -1.04
CA GLY A 170 -22.78 -11.51 -2.25
C GLY A 170 -21.33 -11.03 -2.34
N ILE A 171 -20.43 -11.50 -1.48
CA ILE A 171 -19.01 -11.13 -1.49
C ILE A 171 -18.25 -12.13 -2.37
N ALA A 172 -17.46 -11.63 -3.32
CA ALA A 172 -16.58 -12.49 -4.12
C ALA A 172 -15.15 -12.52 -3.55
N THR A 173 -14.55 -13.71 -3.45
CA THR A 173 -13.17 -13.90 -3.01
C THR A 173 -12.25 -14.05 -4.22
N LEU A 174 -11.24 -13.19 -4.33
CA LEU A 174 -10.30 -13.12 -5.43
C LEU A 174 -8.93 -13.59 -4.95
N GLN A 175 -8.46 -14.72 -5.46
CA GLN A 175 -7.09 -15.18 -5.26
C GLN A 175 -6.29 -14.84 -6.51
N LEU A 176 -5.25 -14.01 -6.36
CA LEU A 176 -4.53 -13.39 -7.47
C LEU A 176 -3.03 -13.42 -7.21
N THR A 177 -2.26 -13.42 -8.30
CA THR A 177 -0.80 -13.26 -8.26
C THR A 177 -0.42 -11.90 -8.80
N ARG A 178 0.28 -11.12 -7.98
CA ARG A 178 0.82 -9.83 -8.41
C ARG A 178 2.04 -10.02 -9.29
N GLN A 179 1.84 -9.91 -10.60
CA GLN A 179 2.86 -10.16 -11.62
C GLN A 179 4.20 -9.44 -11.39
N LYS A 180 4.17 -8.19 -10.91
CA LYS A 180 5.40 -7.38 -10.73
C LYS A 180 6.39 -8.01 -9.73
N VAL A 181 5.87 -8.64 -8.69
CA VAL A 181 6.67 -9.18 -7.57
C VAL A 181 6.48 -10.69 -7.38
N ASN A 182 5.71 -11.32 -8.27
CA ASN A 182 5.28 -12.72 -8.20
C ASN A 182 4.79 -13.14 -6.82
N TYR A 183 3.86 -12.35 -6.26
CA TYR A 183 3.34 -12.54 -4.90
C TYR A 183 1.86 -12.89 -4.93
N GLU A 184 1.49 -14.02 -4.34
CA GLU A 184 0.10 -14.45 -4.22
C GLU A 184 -0.59 -13.74 -3.07
N PHE A 185 -1.82 -13.28 -3.31
CA PHE A 185 -2.62 -12.62 -2.31
C PHE A 185 -4.11 -12.87 -2.54
N THR A 186 -4.89 -12.65 -1.48
CA THR A 186 -6.34 -12.76 -1.51
C THR A 186 -6.95 -11.40 -1.23
N THR A 187 -7.93 -11.00 -2.03
CA THR A 187 -8.76 -9.81 -1.79
C THR A 187 -10.24 -10.12 -2.05
N PHE A 188 -11.10 -9.13 -1.88
CA PHE A 188 -12.54 -9.31 -1.92
C PHE A 188 -13.23 -8.27 -2.79
N LEU A 189 -14.43 -8.62 -3.28
CA LEU A 189 -15.37 -7.68 -3.87
C LEU A 189 -16.63 -7.61 -3.03
N SER A 190 -17.07 -6.39 -2.76
CA SER A 190 -18.27 -6.03 -2.04
C SER A 190 -19.50 -6.41 -2.86
N PRO A 191 -20.67 -6.54 -2.22
CA PRO A 191 -21.91 -6.83 -2.93
C PRO A 191 -22.21 -5.83 -4.06
N GLU A 192 -21.99 -4.53 -3.83
CA GLU A 192 -22.16 -3.48 -4.86
C GLU A 192 -21.19 -3.67 -6.05
N ALA A 193 -19.95 -4.07 -5.80
CA ALA A 193 -18.98 -4.32 -6.86
C ALA A 193 -19.35 -5.55 -7.68
N VAL A 194 -19.81 -6.61 -7.02
CA VAL A 194 -20.29 -7.83 -7.67
C VAL A 194 -21.53 -7.53 -8.52
N ASP A 195 -22.48 -6.75 -8.02
CA ASP A 195 -23.68 -6.37 -8.76
C ASP A 195 -23.35 -5.49 -9.97
N ALA A 196 -22.48 -4.49 -9.81
CA ALA A 196 -22.03 -3.65 -10.93
C ALA A 196 -21.30 -4.47 -12.00
N ILE A 197 -20.48 -5.45 -11.59
CA ILE A 197 -19.84 -6.39 -12.51
C ILE A 197 -20.89 -7.24 -13.23
N LYS A 198 -21.90 -7.75 -12.51
CA LYS A 198 -22.98 -8.55 -13.10
C LYS A 198 -23.73 -7.74 -14.16
N GLU A 199 -24.15 -6.52 -13.83
CA GLU A 199 -24.84 -5.62 -14.75
C GLU A 199 -23.99 -5.34 -16.00
N TYR A 200 -22.69 -5.11 -15.81
CA TYR A 200 -21.75 -4.98 -16.92
C TYR A 200 -21.66 -6.26 -17.77
N LEU A 201 -21.58 -7.45 -17.17
CA LEU A 201 -21.52 -8.71 -17.89
C LEU A 201 -22.82 -8.99 -18.66
N ASP A 202 -23.97 -8.68 -18.08
CA ASP A 202 -25.27 -8.79 -18.75
C ASP A 202 -25.34 -7.86 -19.97
N PHE A 203 -24.86 -6.61 -19.84
CA PHE A 203 -24.71 -5.70 -20.98
C PHE A 203 -23.72 -6.24 -22.03
N ARG A 204 -22.55 -6.70 -21.58
CA ARG A 204 -21.47 -7.21 -22.43
C ARG A 204 -21.94 -8.40 -23.27
N ASN A 205 -22.70 -9.31 -22.69
CA ASN A 205 -23.16 -10.54 -23.35
C ASN A 205 -24.32 -10.32 -24.33
N LYS A 206 -24.95 -9.12 -24.36
CA LYS A 206 -25.95 -8.78 -25.38
C LYS A 206 -25.34 -8.58 -26.78
N SER A 207 -24.04 -8.32 -26.87
CA SER A 207 -23.33 -8.13 -28.14
C SER A 207 -22.45 -9.34 -28.44
N LEU A 208 -22.63 -9.96 -29.62
CA LEU A 208 -21.78 -11.07 -30.07
C LEU A 208 -20.29 -10.70 -30.12
N LYS A 209 -19.97 -9.42 -30.42
CA LYS A 209 -18.59 -8.91 -30.43
C LYS A 209 -17.95 -8.95 -29.04
N LEU A 210 -18.74 -8.68 -28.01
CA LEU A 210 -18.25 -8.50 -26.64
C LEU A 210 -18.48 -9.72 -25.75
N ALA A 211 -19.33 -10.65 -26.17
CA ALA A 211 -19.74 -11.81 -25.39
C ALA A 211 -18.55 -12.57 -24.78
N VAL A 212 -18.72 -12.99 -23.53
CA VAL A 212 -17.73 -13.77 -22.79
C VAL A 212 -17.51 -15.11 -23.50
N LYS A 213 -16.24 -15.41 -23.81
CA LYS A 213 -15.88 -16.65 -24.53
C LYS A 213 -15.51 -17.81 -23.61
N GLY A 214 -15.29 -17.55 -22.32
CA GLY A 214 -14.94 -18.56 -21.33
C GLY A 214 -14.23 -17.98 -20.11
N ASP A 215 -13.76 -18.88 -19.25
CA ASP A 215 -13.19 -18.57 -17.94
C ASP A 215 -11.90 -17.76 -17.98
N ASP A 216 -11.11 -17.97 -19.02
CA ASP A 216 -9.84 -17.28 -19.23
C ASP A 216 -9.96 -15.96 -19.98
N ASP A 217 -11.18 -15.59 -20.39
CA ASP A 217 -11.47 -14.31 -21.01
C ASP A 217 -11.30 -13.16 -20.01
N TRP A 218 -10.91 -11.99 -20.51
CA TRP A 218 -10.69 -10.80 -19.68
C TRP A 218 -12.01 -10.35 -19.08
N LEU A 219 -12.02 -10.00 -17.79
CA LEU A 219 -13.22 -9.49 -17.14
C LEU A 219 -13.65 -8.18 -17.79
N PHE A 220 -12.72 -7.22 -17.88
CA PHE A 220 -12.95 -5.92 -18.49
C PHE A 220 -12.26 -5.83 -19.86
N VAL A 221 -13.03 -5.47 -20.87
CA VAL A 221 -12.57 -5.31 -22.26
C VAL A 221 -12.80 -3.90 -22.80
N SER A 222 -12.02 -3.51 -23.80
CA SER A 222 -12.25 -2.28 -24.56
C SER A 222 -13.58 -2.36 -25.33
N GLU A 223 -13.96 -1.26 -26.00
CA GLU A 223 -15.12 -1.23 -26.91
C GLU A 223 -14.97 -2.19 -28.10
N ASP A 224 -13.75 -2.64 -28.36
CA ASP A 224 -13.44 -3.63 -29.37
C ASP A 224 -13.43 -5.07 -28.87
N GLY A 225 -13.74 -5.29 -27.59
CA GLY A 225 -13.74 -6.64 -27.01
C GLY A 225 -12.32 -7.19 -26.74
N VAL A 226 -11.30 -6.34 -26.81
CA VAL A 226 -9.90 -6.72 -26.54
C VAL A 226 -9.44 -6.26 -25.16
N LYS A 227 -8.31 -6.80 -24.70
CA LYS A 227 -7.70 -6.41 -23.42
C LYS A 227 -7.38 -4.92 -23.39
N PHE A 228 -7.62 -4.28 -22.24
CA PHE A 228 -7.19 -2.90 -22.02
C PHE A 228 -5.67 -2.75 -22.09
N THR A 229 -5.22 -1.86 -22.97
CA THR A 229 -3.88 -1.27 -22.87
C THR A 229 -3.83 -0.34 -21.65
N GLU A 230 -2.61 -0.05 -21.18
CA GLU A 230 -2.43 0.87 -20.04
C GLU A 230 -2.91 2.27 -20.40
N HIS A 231 -2.59 2.74 -21.61
CA HIS A 231 -3.03 4.02 -22.13
C HIS A 231 -4.55 4.12 -22.23
N ALA A 232 -5.23 3.10 -22.76
CA ALA A 232 -6.68 3.09 -22.85
C ALA A 232 -7.35 3.15 -21.47
N PHE A 233 -6.79 2.45 -20.49
CA PHE A 233 -7.32 2.46 -19.13
C PHE A 233 -7.09 3.79 -18.41
N VAL A 234 -5.94 4.44 -18.62
CA VAL A 234 -5.71 5.81 -18.13
C VAL A 234 -6.68 6.80 -18.79
N LYS A 235 -6.95 6.63 -20.09
CA LYS A 235 -7.91 7.46 -20.82
C LYS A 235 -9.33 7.36 -20.24
N VAL A 236 -9.78 6.15 -19.90
CA VAL A 236 -11.07 5.91 -19.22
C VAL A 236 -11.19 6.77 -17.97
N PHE A 237 -10.18 6.77 -17.10
CA PHE A 237 -10.19 7.56 -15.86
C PHE A 237 -10.15 9.07 -16.11
N ARG A 238 -9.41 9.51 -17.13
CA ARG A 238 -9.37 10.91 -17.54
C ARG A 238 -10.75 11.39 -18.00
N GLU A 239 -11.43 10.61 -18.83
CA GLU A 239 -12.78 10.93 -19.32
C GLU A 239 -13.77 11.02 -18.16
N ILE A 240 -13.75 10.08 -17.21
CA ILE A 240 -14.58 10.13 -16.00
C ILE A 240 -14.28 11.39 -15.17
N GLY A 241 -13.01 11.75 -15.02
CA GLY A 241 -12.59 12.95 -14.28
C GLY A 241 -13.10 14.25 -14.91
N ILE A 242 -13.07 14.34 -16.24
CA ILE A 242 -13.62 15.50 -16.98
C ILE A 242 -15.13 15.60 -16.76
N GLU A 243 -15.85 14.50 -16.94
CA GLU A 243 -17.32 14.45 -16.78
C GLU A 243 -17.75 14.76 -15.34
N ALA A 244 -16.95 14.37 -14.34
CA ALA A 244 -17.18 14.69 -12.94
C ALA A 244 -16.70 16.11 -12.54
N GLY A 245 -16.19 16.92 -13.47
CA GLY A 245 -15.77 18.30 -13.23
C GLY A 245 -14.41 18.46 -12.53
N TYR A 246 -13.58 17.41 -12.47
CA TYR A 246 -12.21 17.49 -11.94
C TYR A 246 -11.17 17.96 -12.97
N GLY A 247 -11.57 18.12 -14.23
CA GLY A 247 -10.73 18.64 -15.31
C GLY A 247 -9.68 17.66 -15.86
N ASN A 248 -8.72 18.21 -16.60
CA ASN A 248 -7.70 17.48 -17.37
C ASN A 248 -6.38 17.27 -16.63
N GLY A 249 -6.37 17.34 -15.29
CA GLY A 249 -5.15 17.25 -14.50
C GLY A 249 -4.32 16.00 -14.83
N HIS A 250 -3.10 16.20 -15.33
CA HIS A 250 -2.11 15.13 -15.49
C HIS A 250 -1.28 14.97 -14.21
N GLY A 251 -0.70 13.78 -14.00
CA GLY A 251 0.19 13.56 -12.85
C GLY A 251 -0.54 13.72 -11.50
N LEU A 252 0.11 14.33 -10.51
CA LEU A 252 -0.45 14.51 -9.16
C LEU A 252 -1.82 15.23 -9.15
N PHE A 253 -2.14 16.03 -10.17
CA PHE A 253 -3.32 16.89 -10.24
C PHE A 253 -4.58 16.18 -10.76
N GLY A 254 -4.47 14.95 -11.26
CA GLY A 254 -5.64 14.15 -11.66
C GLY A 254 -6.23 13.41 -10.45
N LEU A 255 -7.38 13.84 -9.94
CA LEU A 255 -8.08 13.15 -8.84
C LEU A 255 -8.64 11.79 -9.28
N ALA A 256 -9.27 11.74 -10.46
CA ALA A 256 -9.84 10.52 -11.04
C ALA A 256 -8.74 9.61 -11.62
N ARG A 257 -8.16 8.75 -10.79
CA ARG A 257 -7.17 7.73 -11.21
C ARG A 257 -7.37 6.44 -10.43
N ALA A 258 -7.12 5.31 -11.08
CA ALA A 258 -7.11 3.99 -10.42
C ALA A 258 -6.20 3.95 -9.18
N HIS A 259 -5.06 4.63 -9.23
CA HIS A 259 -4.16 4.71 -8.07
C HIS A 259 -4.76 5.49 -6.90
N ASN A 260 -5.51 6.57 -7.16
CA ASN A 260 -6.16 7.36 -6.12
C ASN A 260 -7.36 6.61 -5.51
N LEU A 261 -8.11 5.84 -6.31
CA LEU A 261 -9.15 4.94 -5.79
C LEU A 261 -8.56 3.83 -4.91
N ARG A 262 -7.40 3.28 -5.30
CA ARG A 262 -6.66 2.32 -4.47
C ARG A 262 -6.14 2.96 -3.17
N LYS A 263 -5.72 4.23 -3.22
CA LYS A 263 -5.38 5.00 -2.00
C LYS A 263 -6.61 5.23 -1.13
N PHE A 264 -7.76 5.52 -1.71
CA PHE A 264 -9.02 5.63 -0.98
C PHE A 264 -9.31 4.34 -0.20
N PHE A 265 -9.24 3.16 -0.83
CA PHE A 265 -9.37 1.87 -0.14
C PHE A 265 -8.41 1.75 1.05
N ASN A 266 -7.12 2.04 0.83
CA ASN A 266 -6.10 1.96 1.89
C ASN A 266 -6.43 2.90 3.05
N SER A 267 -6.73 4.18 2.74
CA SER A 267 -7.07 5.19 3.74
C SER A 267 -8.35 4.81 4.50
N GLN A 268 -9.38 4.28 3.84
CA GLN A 268 -10.62 3.83 4.52
C GLN A 268 -10.35 2.69 5.50
N LEU A 269 -9.52 1.72 5.14
CA LEU A 269 -9.17 0.63 6.04
C LEU A 269 -8.37 1.14 7.25
N LEU A 270 -7.26 1.85 7.00
CA LEU A 270 -6.36 2.31 8.05
C LEU A 270 -7.04 3.30 9.01
N ASN A 271 -7.79 4.28 8.49
CA ASN A 271 -8.46 5.28 9.32
C ASN A 271 -9.57 4.68 10.20
N ASN A 272 -10.11 3.52 9.82
CA ASN A 272 -11.11 2.80 10.61
C ASN A 272 -10.51 1.66 11.45
N GLY A 273 -9.18 1.66 11.64
CA GLY A 273 -8.49 0.76 12.56
C GLY A 273 -8.09 -0.60 11.97
N ALA A 274 -7.99 -0.73 10.64
CA ALA A 274 -7.33 -1.89 10.04
C ALA A 274 -5.83 -1.83 10.28
N ASP A 275 -5.23 -2.99 10.52
CA ASP A 275 -3.78 -3.11 10.63
C ASP A 275 -3.13 -2.99 9.24
N ILE A 276 -1.96 -2.35 9.19
CA ILE A 276 -1.22 -2.11 7.95
C ILE A 276 -0.88 -3.40 7.21
N PHE A 277 -0.52 -4.47 7.92
CA PHE A 277 -0.22 -5.78 7.35
C PHE A 277 -1.42 -6.35 6.61
N PHE A 278 -2.61 -6.24 7.19
CA PHE A 278 -3.84 -6.73 6.57
C PHE A 278 -4.17 -5.94 5.31
N THR A 279 -4.10 -4.61 5.40
CA THR A 279 -4.40 -3.74 4.26
C THR A 279 -3.39 -3.94 3.12
N ASP A 280 -2.10 -4.01 3.44
CA ASP A 280 -1.03 -4.28 2.49
C ASP A 280 -1.18 -5.65 1.82
N TYR A 281 -1.55 -6.68 2.60
CA TYR A 281 -1.83 -8.01 2.06
C TYR A 281 -3.00 -8.00 1.05
N LEU A 282 -4.14 -7.38 1.39
CA LEU A 282 -5.29 -7.30 0.48
C LEU A 282 -4.94 -6.53 -0.81
N MET A 283 -4.04 -5.56 -0.70
CA MET A 283 -3.53 -4.79 -1.83
C MET A 283 -2.45 -5.55 -2.63
N GLY A 284 -1.99 -6.71 -2.17
CA GLY A 284 -0.92 -7.49 -2.77
C GLY A 284 0.45 -6.81 -2.68
N HIS A 285 0.71 -6.02 -1.64
CA HIS A 285 2.07 -5.60 -1.30
C HIS A 285 2.83 -6.81 -0.78
N LYS A 286 4.07 -6.98 -1.25
CA LYS A 286 4.92 -8.07 -0.80
C LYS A 286 5.24 -7.84 0.67
N ILE A 287 4.94 -8.85 1.48
CA ILE A 287 5.22 -8.85 2.91
C ILE A 287 6.70 -9.21 3.10
N ASP A 288 7.35 -8.69 4.13
CA ASP A 288 8.74 -9.03 4.40
C ASP A 288 8.92 -10.54 4.66
N SER A 289 10.05 -11.08 4.21
CA SER A 289 10.44 -12.48 4.24
C SER A 289 10.31 -13.15 5.62
N MET A 290 10.61 -12.42 6.69
CA MET A 290 10.43 -12.92 8.06
C MET A 290 8.96 -13.19 8.38
N HIS A 291 8.05 -12.36 7.88
CA HIS A 291 6.62 -12.47 8.17
C HIS A 291 5.90 -13.47 7.24
N GLU A 292 6.38 -13.65 5.99
CA GLU A 292 5.84 -14.65 5.05
C GLU A 292 5.90 -16.08 5.63
N THR A 293 6.97 -16.42 6.35
CA THR A 293 7.15 -17.76 6.95
C THR A 293 6.09 -18.10 7.99
N TYR A 294 5.57 -17.09 8.71
CA TYR A 294 4.59 -17.29 9.78
C TYR A 294 3.15 -17.04 9.33
N PHE A 295 2.94 -16.43 8.16
CA PHE A 295 1.62 -16.04 7.69
C PHE A 295 1.10 -16.96 6.59
N LYS A 296 0.24 -17.91 6.97
CA LYS A 296 -0.60 -18.64 6.02
C LYS A 296 -1.96 -17.97 5.92
N ALA A 297 -2.21 -17.30 4.79
CA ALA A 297 -3.47 -16.64 4.54
C ALA A 297 -4.64 -17.64 4.51
N ASP A 298 -5.59 -17.48 5.42
CA ASP A 298 -6.88 -18.16 5.39
C ASP A 298 -7.93 -17.21 4.78
N PRO A 299 -8.43 -17.47 3.56
CA PRO A 299 -9.43 -16.63 2.91
C PRO A 299 -10.69 -16.39 3.75
N LYS A 300 -11.10 -17.35 4.61
CA LYS A 300 -12.28 -17.19 5.46
C LYS A 300 -12.05 -16.15 6.54
N LYS A 301 -10.95 -16.25 7.29
CA LYS A 301 -10.57 -15.28 8.33
C LYS A 301 -10.31 -13.90 7.76
N LEU A 302 -9.66 -13.84 6.60
CA LEU A 302 -9.44 -12.58 5.88
C LEU A 302 -10.77 -11.92 5.49
N LYS A 303 -11.75 -12.71 5.05
CA LYS A 303 -13.10 -12.23 4.71
C LYS A 303 -13.85 -11.73 5.93
N GLU A 304 -13.83 -12.47 7.04
CA GLU A 304 -14.43 -12.03 8.31
C GLU A 304 -13.88 -10.68 8.76
N ARG A 305 -12.56 -10.49 8.63
CA ARG A 305 -11.92 -9.22 8.90
C ARG A 305 -12.32 -8.13 7.89
N TYR A 306 -12.38 -8.45 6.61
CA TYR A 306 -12.83 -7.54 5.55
C TYR A 306 -14.27 -7.05 5.78
N MET A 307 -15.17 -7.93 6.22
CA MET A 307 -16.58 -7.58 6.51
C MET A 307 -16.73 -6.48 7.57
N LYS A 308 -15.78 -6.36 8.51
CA LYS A 308 -15.77 -5.28 9.51
C LYS A 308 -15.60 -3.89 8.87
N TYR A 309 -14.90 -3.81 7.74
CA TYR A 309 -14.59 -2.55 7.06
C TYR A 309 -15.50 -2.29 5.84
N LEU A 310 -16.31 -3.28 5.45
CA LEU A 310 -17.22 -3.18 4.31
C LEU A 310 -18.13 -1.93 4.34
N PRO A 311 -18.69 -1.49 5.49
CA PRO A 311 -19.49 -0.26 5.55
C PRO A 311 -18.73 1.01 5.11
N PHE A 312 -17.41 1.05 5.27
CA PHE A 312 -16.58 2.20 4.89
C PHE A 312 -16.11 2.15 3.42
N LEU A 313 -16.27 0.99 2.78
CA LEU A 313 -15.94 0.79 1.37
C LEU A 313 -17.15 0.89 0.45
N THR A 314 -18.36 0.85 1.01
CA THR A 314 -19.61 0.83 0.26
C THR A 314 -20.08 2.27 0.01
N ILE A 315 -20.45 2.58 -1.24
CA ILE A 315 -20.76 3.96 -1.66
C ILE A 315 -22.26 4.23 -1.63
N GLU A 316 -23.04 3.27 -2.13
CA GLU A 316 -24.49 3.29 -2.01
C GLU A 316 -24.87 2.89 -0.58
N LYS A 317 -26.00 3.39 -0.06
CA LYS A 317 -26.51 2.96 1.25
C LYS A 317 -27.01 1.52 1.14
N THR A 318 -26.10 0.57 1.01
CA THR A 318 -26.36 -0.87 1.17
C THR A 318 -26.48 -1.22 2.64
N GLU A 319 -27.08 -0.34 3.46
CA GLU A 319 -27.49 -0.65 4.82
C GLU A 319 -28.45 -1.85 4.77
N ALA A 320 -29.34 -1.94 3.77
CA ALA A 320 -30.33 -3.01 3.70
C ALA A 320 -29.80 -4.43 3.43
N ARG A 321 -28.62 -4.62 2.79
CA ARG A 321 -28.15 -5.97 2.39
C ARG A 321 -27.06 -6.55 3.28
N VAL A 322 -26.24 -5.71 3.90
CA VAL A 322 -25.20 -6.17 4.84
C VAL A 322 -25.83 -6.48 6.21
N LEU A 323 -26.86 -5.72 6.62
CA LEU A 323 -27.60 -5.92 7.86
C LEU A 323 -28.37 -7.25 7.93
N GLU A 324 -28.71 -7.86 6.78
CA GLU A 324 -29.41 -9.15 6.73
C GLU A 324 -28.49 -10.37 6.61
N SER A 325 -27.17 -10.18 6.47
CA SER A 325 -26.27 -11.34 6.39
C SER A 325 -26.16 -12.03 7.76
N ASP A 326 -26.39 -13.34 7.80
CA ASP A 326 -26.22 -14.16 9.01
C ASP A 326 -24.88 -13.94 9.70
N ALA A 327 -23.83 -13.69 8.91
CA ALA A 327 -22.49 -13.40 9.42
C ALA A 327 -22.38 -12.02 10.11
N TYR A 328 -23.05 -10.98 9.61
CA TYR A 328 -23.10 -9.67 10.26
C TYR A 328 -23.90 -9.75 11.57
N ASN A 329 -25.03 -10.46 11.55
CA ASN A 329 -25.83 -10.69 12.75
C ASN A 329 -25.06 -11.48 13.82
N ARG A 330 -24.31 -12.51 13.41
CA ARG A 330 -23.38 -13.24 14.30
C ARG A 330 -22.28 -12.33 14.84
N LEU A 331 -21.66 -11.52 13.99
CA LEU A 331 -20.60 -10.60 14.41
C LEU A 331 -21.11 -9.54 15.41
N GLN A 332 -22.34 -9.06 15.23
CA GLN A 332 -22.98 -8.15 16.18
C GLN A 332 -23.28 -8.86 17.51
N ALA A 333 -23.77 -10.10 17.46
CA ALA A 333 -23.98 -10.91 18.65
C ALA A 333 -22.67 -11.18 19.41
N ASP A 334 -21.60 -11.55 18.70
CA ASP A 334 -20.27 -11.80 19.28
C ASP A 334 -19.69 -10.52 19.90
N ASN A 335 -19.82 -9.36 19.23
CA ASN A 335 -19.38 -8.09 19.79
C ASN A 335 -20.19 -7.69 21.04
N ALA A 336 -21.49 -7.94 21.05
CA ALA A 336 -22.33 -7.70 22.23
C ALA A 336 -21.90 -8.59 23.40
N GLN A 337 -21.62 -9.87 23.13
CA GLN A 337 -21.14 -10.82 24.14
C GLN A 337 -19.76 -10.45 24.68
N LEU A 338 -18.83 -10.06 23.80
CA LEU A 338 -17.50 -9.59 24.18
C LEU A 338 -17.57 -8.34 25.06
N ARG A 339 -18.44 -7.37 24.75
CA ARG A 339 -18.65 -6.18 25.60
C ARG A 339 -19.13 -6.56 27.00
N LEU A 340 -20.00 -7.55 27.08
CA LEU A 340 -20.58 -8.03 28.34
C LEU A 340 -19.53 -8.80 29.18
N GLU A 341 -18.65 -9.57 28.54
CA GLU A 341 -17.48 -10.16 29.20
C GLU A 341 -16.47 -9.11 29.67
N LEU A 342 -16.24 -8.07 28.88
CA LEU A 342 -15.33 -6.98 29.23
C LEU A 342 -15.85 -6.23 30.48
N GLU A 343 -17.15 -5.96 30.55
CA GLU A 343 -17.77 -5.33 31.72
C GLU A 343 -17.67 -6.23 32.97
N LYS A 344 -17.91 -7.54 32.83
CA LYS A 344 -17.73 -8.50 33.93
C LYS A 344 -16.28 -8.57 34.41
N THR A 345 -15.34 -8.54 33.48
CA THR A 345 -13.91 -8.58 33.78
C THR A 345 -13.47 -7.29 34.47
N GLN A 346 -13.99 -6.15 34.03
CA GLN A 346 -13.75 -4.85 34.67
C GLN A 346 -14.29 -4.84 36.10
N LYS A 347 -15.52 -5.30 36.33
CA LYS A 347 -16.07 -5.43 37.70
C LYS A 347 -15.22 -6.32 38.60
N ARG A 348 -14.75 -7.46 38.10
CA ARG A 348 -13.82 -8.32 38.86
C ARG A 348 -12.49 -7.63 39.16
N MET A 349 -11.95 -6.87 38.22
CA MET A 349 -10.75 -6.08 38.46
C MET A 349 -10.97 -5.02 39.54
N ASP A 350 -12.11 -4.33 39.51
CA ASP A 350 -12.46 -3.31 40.50
C ASP A 350 -12.64 -3.94 41.89
N GLU A 351 -13.27 -5.12 41.97
CA GLU A 351 -13.40 -5.90 43.22
C GLU A 351 -12.03 -6.34 43.78
N ILE A 352 -11.14 -6.85 42.92
CA ILE A 352 -9.78 -7.23 43.32
C ILE A 352 -8.98 -6.01 43.78
N SER A 353 -9.11 -4.88 43.09
CA SER A 353 -8.46 -3.63 43.48
C SER A 353 -8.93 -3.15 44.85
N ALA A 354 -10.23 -3.21 45.12
CA ALA A 354 -10.80 -2.84 46.42
C ALA A 354 -10.34 -3.79 47.55
N ASP A 355 -10.25 -5.10 47.29
CA ASP A 355 -9.70 -6.06 48.26
C ASP A 355 -8.22 -5.76 48.58
N LEU A 356 -7.42 -5.48 47.55
CA LEU A 356 -6.00 -5.13 47.72
C LEU A 356 -5.81 -3.83 48.53
N ASP A 357 -6.61 -2.80 48.27
CA ASP A 357 -6.57 -1.55 49.03
C ASP A 357 -6.98 -1.77 50.50
N SER A 358 -7.95 -2.64 50.76
CA SER A 358 -8.34 -3.00 52.13
C SER A 358 -7.21 -3.70 52.88
N ARG A 359 -6.46 -4.60 52.21
CA ARG A 359 -5.31 -5.30 52.80
C ARG A 359 -4.15 -4.37 53.08
N ARG A 360 -3.84 -3.42 52.18
CA ARG A 360 -2.83 -2.38 52.45
C ARG A 360 -3.16 -1.57 53.70
N GLY A 361 -4.43 -1.22 53.90
CA GLY A 361 -4.86 -0.52 55.12
C GLY A 361 -4.72 -1.35 56.40
N VAL A 362 -4.77 -2.68 56.31
CA VAL A 362 -4.49 -3.59 57.44
C VAL A 362 -2.98 -3.67 57.70
N ASP A 363 -2.17 -3.78 56.64
CA ASP A 363 -0.71 -3.83 56.75
C ASP A 363 -0.15 -2.53 57.34
N GLU A 364 -0.65 -1.36 56.92
CA GLU A 364 -0.25 -0.06 57.49
C GLU A 364 -0.61 0.07 58.98
N LYS A 365 -1.78 -0.46 59.38
CA LYS A 365 -2.16 -0.52 60.80
C LYS A 365 -1.28 -1.48 61.58
N LEU A 366 -0.99 -2.65 61.02
CA LEU A 366 -0.11 -3.64 61.63
C LEU A 366 1.30 -3.08 61.84
N ASP A 367 1.84 -2.39 60.83
CA ASP A 367 3.11 -1.69 60.91
C ASP A 367 3.10 -0.60 61.99
N SER A 368 2.01 0.17 62.11
CA SER A 368 1.89 1.19 63.17
C SER A 368 1.85 0.58 64.58
N VAL A 369 1.19 -0.57 64.75
CA VAL A 369 1.12 -1.30 66.02
C VAL A 369 2.47 -1.93 66.36
N LEU A 370 3.18 -2.46 65.37
CA LEU A 370 4.53 -3.01 65.54
C LEU A 370 5.60 -1.93 65.78
N ALA A 371 5.34 -0.68 65.39
CA ALA A 371 6.20 0.46 65.66
C ALA A 371 5.97 1.08 67.05
N ASP A 372 4.89 0.73 67.77
CA ASP A 372 4.64 1.21 69.13
C ASP A 372 5.72 0.71 70.10
N PRO A 373 6.48 1.60 70.77
CA PRO A 373 7.57 1.22 71.67
C PRO A 373 7.14 0.30 72.82
N THR A 374 5.89 0.43 73.28
CA THR A 374 5.31 -0.38 74.34
C THR A 374 5.07 -1.81 73.85
N VAL A 375 4.53 -1.95 72.64
CA VAL A 375 4.29 -3.26 72.00
C VAL A 375 5.62 -3.96 71.71
N GLN A 376 6.62 -3.23 71.22
CA GLN A 376 7.97 -3.77 71.01
C GLN A 376 8.61 -4.24 72.32
N GLN A 377 8.48 -3.49 73.42
CA GLN A 377 8.99 -3.92 74.72
C GLN A 377 8.30 -5.18 75.23
N ILE A 378 6.97 -5.30 75.06
CA ILE A 378 6.22 -6.50 75.45
C ILE A 378 6.68 -7.71 74.62
N LEU A 379 6.82 -7.54 73.30
CA LEU A 379 7.31 -8.60 72.41
C LEU A 379 8.73 -9.03 72.78
N LEU A 380 9.64 -8.08 73.01
CA LEU A 380 11.01 -8.36 73.45
C LEU A 380 11.07 -9.07 74.81
N LYS A 381 10.19 -8.71 75.75
CA LYS A 381 10.09 -9.37 77.05
C LYS A 381 9.62 -10.81 76.87
N LYS A 382 8.60 -11.04 76.04
CA LYS A 382 8.03 -12.37 75.79
C LYS A 382 8.98 -13.28 75.00
N MET A 383 9.73 -12.71 74.05
CA MET A 383 10.82 -13.41 73.36
C MET A 383 11.94 -13.80 74.32
N ARG A 384 12.31 -12.94 75.28
CA ARG A 384 13.26 -13.31 76.34
C ARG A 384 12.71 -14.42 77.24
N GLU A 385 11.46 -14.34 77.67
CA GLU A 385 10.83 -15.38 78.49
C GLU A 385 10.78 -16.74 77.78
N LEU A 386 10.58 -16.75 76.46
CA LEU A 386 10.62 -17.97 75.64
C LEU A 386 12.05 -18.47 75.42
N SER A 387 13.03 -17.57 75.26
CA SER A 387 14.46 -17.90 75.17
C SER A 387 15.04 -18.46 76.46
N TYR A 388 14.44 -18.21 77.62
CA TYR A 388 14.83 -18.79 78.92
C TYR A 388 14.17 -20.15 79.18
N ARG A 389 13.24 -20.61 78.32
CA ARG A 389 12.55 -21.91 78.41
C ARG A 389 13.06 -22.95 77.40
N ALA A 390 13.99 -22.58 76.54
CA ALA A 390 14.76 -23.46 75.66
C ALA A 390 16.18 -23.59 76.22
#